data_AF-A0A1L9Q1S8-F1
#
_entry.id   AF-A0A1L9Q1S8-F1
#
_cell.length_a   1.000
_cell.length_b   1.000
_cell.length_c   1.000
_cell.angle_alpha   90.00
_cell.angle_beta   90.00
_cell.angle_gamma   90.00
#
_symmetry.space_group_name_H-M   'P 1'
#
loop_
_entity.id
_entity.type
_entity.pdbx_description
1 polymer ?
#
loop_
_entity_poly.entity_id
_entity_poly.type
_entity_poly.pdbx_seq_one_letter_code
_entity_poly.pdbx_strand_id
1 'polypeptide(L)'
;MYQVGLNEEEILHVLQLEGFNIQARTLKYVRQRQGLLRRTTNTIADQAIVEGVLKQLRTELSSGQIEGYGMRMLYHHFRSQGFLIARDRLFSMYRELAPMAVHQRWQDLQRHRGAYFTPGPNFIWSIDGYLKLAPYGIEIYAAIDAYSRYIIWIYVGISSRTAVSVLRQFLDTLEVTQ
;
A
#
# COMPACT_ATOMS: atom_id res chain seq x y z
N MET A 1 4.99 -7.99 -32.61
CA MET A 1 6.29 -8.25 -31.93
C MET A 1 6.59 -7.33 -30.74
N TYR A 2 6.31 -6.01 -30.75
CA TYR A 2 6.62 -5.13 -29.60
C TYR A 2 5.84 -5.44 -28.31
N GLN A 3 4.59 -5.93 -28.42
CA GLN A 3 3.73 -6.23 -27.26
C GLN A 3 4.19 -7.43 -26.42
N VAL A 4 5.09 -8.28 -26.93
CA VAL A 4 5.50 -9.53 -26.27
C VAL A 4 6.79 -9.37 -25.45
N GLY A 5 7.52 -8.25 -25.62
CA GLY A 5 8.73 -7.98 -24.84
C GLY A 5 9.92 -8.89 -25.18
N LEU A 6 9.95 -9.48 -26.38
CA LEU A 6 10.99 -10.44 -26.79
C LEU A 6 12.42 -9.86 -26.69
N ASN A 7 13.35 -10.73 -26.28
CA ASN A 7 14.77 -10.48 -26.23
C ASN A 7 15.39 -10.38 -27.65
N GLU A 8 16.65 -9.93 -27.81
CA GLU A 8 17.20 -9.67 -29.15
C GLU A 8 17.41 -10.98 -29.93
N GLU A 9 17.74 -12.05 -29.23
CA GLU A 9 17.93 -13.40 -29.78
C GLU A 9 16.57 -14.01 -30.15
N GLU A 10 15.55 -13.81 -29.34
CA GLU A 10 14.17 -14.23 -29.61
C GLU A 10 13.60 -13.50 -30.82
N ILE A 11 13.81 -12.20 -30.95
CA ILE A 11 13.37 -11.43 -32.13
C ILE A 11 14.10 -11.94 -33.37
N LEU A 12 15.41 -12.19 -33.29
CA LEU A 12 16.17 -12.76 -34.38
C LEU A 12 15.62 -14.14 -34.80
N HIS A 13 15.38 -15.01 -33.81
CA HIS A 13 14.89 -16.36 -34.03
C HIS A 13 13.52 -16.36 -34.71
N VAL A 14 12.59 -15.53 -34.23
CA VAL A 14 11.25 -15.40 -34.84
C VAL A 14 11.34 -14.90 -36.27
N LEU A 15 12.15 -13.87 -36.53
CA LEU A 15 12.30 -13.33 -37.89
C LEU A 15 12.95 -14.34 -38.85
N GLN A 16 13.89 -15.16 -38.37
CA GLN A 16 14.47 -16.26 -39.15
C GLN A 16 13.44 -17.35 -39.47
N LEU A 17 12.57 -17.69 -38.51
CA LEU A 17 11.46 -18.63 -38.73
C LEU A 17 10.42 -18.11 -39.72
N GLU A 18 10.18 -16.80 -39.74
CA GLU A 18 9.32 -16.13 -40.73
C GLU A 18 9.97 -16.02 -42.13
N GLY A 19 11.20 -16.52 -42.29
CA GLY A 19 11.90 -16.58 -43.58
C GLY A 19 12.81 -15.38 -43.87
N PHE A 20 13.00 -14.46 -42.91
CA PHE A 20 13.96 -13.36 -43.06
C PHE A 20 15.38 -13.83 -42.75
N ASN A 21 16.24 -13.88 -43.77
CA ASN A 21 17.66 -14.18 -43.62
C ASN A 21 18.43 -12.95 -43.10
N ILE A 22 18.29 -12.66 -41.80
CA ILE A 22 18.96 -11.53 -41.13
C ILE A 22 19.92 -11.99 -40.04
N GLN A 23 21.00 -11.24 -39.88
CA GLN A 23 21.98 -11.40 -38.81
C GLN A 23 21.68 -10.43 -37.65
N ALA A 24 22.18 -10.72 -36.44
CA ALA A 24 21.98 -9.89 -35.25
C ALA A 24 22.39 -8.42 -35.46
N ARG A 25 23.49 -8.18 -36.20
CA ARG A 25 23.92 -6.82 -36.57
C ARG A 25 22.88 -6.09 -37.42
N THR A 26 22.26 -6.80 -38.36
CA THR A 26 21.25 -6.24 -39.28
C THR A 26 19.97 -5.95 -38.53
N LEU A 27 19.56 -6.85 -37.63
CA LEU A 27 18.42 -6.63 -36.75
C LEU A 27 18.60 -5.37 -35.88
N LYS A 28 19.78 -5.22 -35.25
CA LYS A 28 20.11 -4.04 -34.45
C LYS A 28 20.05 -2.75 -35.27
N TYR A 29 20.64 -2.75 -36.47
CA TYR A 29 20.62 -1.61 -37.37
C TYR A 29 19.19 -1.23 -37.81
N VAL A 30 18.40 -2.21 -38.26
CA VAL A 30 17.00 -1.99 -38.70
C VAL A 30 16.16 -1.44 -37.55
N ARG A 31 16.29 -2.01 -36.34
CA ARG A 31 15.62 -1.48 -35.14
C ARG A 31 15.96 -0.02 -34.89
N GLN A 32 17.25 0.33 -34.88
CA GLN A 32 17.69 1.70 -34.63
C GLN A 32 17.16 2.65 -35.71
N ARG A 33 17.22 2.26 -36.98
CA ARG A 33 16.70 3.04 -38.10
C ARG A 33 15.19 3.26 -38.02
N GLN A 34 14.45 2.30 -37.45
CA GLN A 34 13.01 2.40 -37.21
C GLN A 34 12.65 3.06 -35.86
N GLY A 35 13.64 3.56 -35.10
CA GLY A 35 13.39 4.16 -33.77
C GLY A 35 12.99 3.15 -32.69
N LEU A 36 13.13 1.85 -32.94
CA LEU A 36 12.86 0.77 -32.00
C LEU A 36 14.03 0.61 -31.03
N LEU A 37 14.19 1.61 -30.17
CA LEU A 37 15.20 1.67 -29.14
C LEU A 37 14.86 0.67 -28.02
N ARG A 38 15.90 0.05 -27.46
CA ARG A 38 15.79 -0.80 -26.28
C ARG A 38 16.21 -0.02 -25.05
N ARG A 39 15.63 -0.39 -23.91
CA ARG A 39 16.17 0.02 -22.62
C ARG A 39 17.61 -0.50 -22.51
N THR A 40 18.56 0.41 -22.31
CA THR A 40 19.94 0.04 -21.97
C THR A 40 19.94 -0.58 -20.58
N THR A 41 20.09 -1.90 -20.50
CA THR A 41 20.30 -2.61 -19.24
C THR A 41 21.76 -2.44 -18.85
N ASN A 42 22.03 -1.51 -17.93
CA ASN A 42 23.31 -1.46 -17.25
C ASN A 42 23.24 -2.48 -16.10
N THR A 43 23.65 -3.71 -16.40
CA THR A 43 23.56 -4.85 -15.47
C THR A 43 24.29 -4.58 -14.16
N ILE A 44 25.42 -3.85 -14.21
CA ILE A 44 26.20 -3.48 -13.03
C ILE A 44 25.42 -2.49 -12.15
N ALA A 45 24.82 -1.47 -12.75
CA ALA A 45 24.00 -0.51 -12.02
C ALA A 45 22.72 -1.17 -11.44
N ASP A 46 22.09 -2.06 -12.21
CA ASP A 46 20.92 -2.81 -11.76
C ASP A 46 21.28 -3.76 -10.58
N GLN A 47 22.46 -4.38 -10.61
CA GLN A 47 22.96 -5.21 -9.50
C GLN A 47 23.24 -4.36 -8.25
N ALA A 48 23.90 -3.21 -8.39
CA ALA A 48 24.17 -2.31 -7.28
C ALA A 48 22.88 -1.81 -6.60
N ILE A 49 21.84 -1.51 -7.38
CA ILE A 49 20.51 -1.14 -6.84
C ILE A 49 19.93 -2.30 -6.02
N VAL A 50 19.98 -3.52 -6.55
CA VAL A 50 19.45 -4.71 -5.86
C VAL A 50 20.20 -4.98 -4.56
N GLU A 51 21.53 -4.90 -4.57
CA GLU A 51 22.35 -5.06 -3.36
C GLU A 51 22.03 -4.01 -2.31
N GLY A 52 21.88 -2.74 -2.72
CA GLY A 52 21.46 -1.66 -1.83
C GLY A 52 20.10 -1.92 -1.19
N VAL A 53 19.12 -2.36 -1.98
CA VAL A 53 17.78 -2.72 -1.48
C VAL A 53 17.84 -3.92 -0.53
N LEU A 54 18.60 -4.96 -0.85
CA LEU A 54 18.74 -6.14 0.01
C LEU A 54 19.40 -5.80 1.34
N LYS A 55 20.43 -4.94 1.32
CA LYS A 55 21.07 -4.45 2.54
C LYS A 55 20.06 -3.69 3.41
N GLN A 56 19.31 -2.76 2.82
CA GLN A 56 18.29 -2.00 3.54
C GLN A 56 17.19 -2.90 4.10
N LEU A 57 16.67 -3.85 3.30
CA LEU A 57 15.67 -4.81 3.76
C LEU A 57 16.15 -5.61 4.98
N ARG A 58 17.40 -6.09 4.97
CA ARG A 58 17.97 -6.82 6.11
C ARG A 58 18.07 -5.95 7.35
N THR A 59 18.53 -4.71 7.21
CA THR A 59 18.63 -3.76 8.32
C THR A 59 17.26 -3.46 8.90
N GLU A 60 16.29 -3.08 8.08
CA GLU A 60 14.94 -2.73 8.56
C GLU A 60 14.20 -3.94 9.13
N LEU A 61 14.40 -5.13 8.55
CA LEU A 61 13.81 -6.37 9.08
C LEU A 61 14.39 -6.70 10.46
N SER A 62 15.71 -6.53 10.66
CA SER A 62 16.35 -6.76 11.96
C SER A 62 15.87 -5.81 13.06
N SER A 63 15.45 -4.60 12.68
CA SER A 63 14.85 -3.62 13.60
C SER A 63 13.34 -3.84 13.86
N GLY A 64 12.70 -4.75 13.13
CA GLY A 64 11.24 -4.96 13.16
C GLY A 64 10.42 -3.86 12.46
N GLN A 65 11.05 -2.83 11.90
CA GLN A 65 10.35 -1.66 11.35
C GLN A 65 9.39 -2.01 10.19
N ILE A 66 9.81 -2.96 9.35
CA ILE A 66 9.03 -3.43 8.19
C ILE A 66 8.31 -4.75 8.47
N GLU A 67 8.28 -5.21 9.72
CA GLU A 67 7.56 -6.42 10.08
C GLU A 67 6.06 -6.20 9.85
N GLY A 68 5.45 -7.10 9.08
CA GLY A 68 4.05 -6.98 8.70
C GLY A 68 3.76 -5.95 7.60
N TYR A 69 4.74 -5.39 6.89
CA TYR A 69 4.47 -4.51 5.75
C TYR A 69 3.85 -5.28 4.58
N GLY A 70 2.78 -4.73 4.01
CA GLY A 70 2.21 -5.22 2.76
C GLY A 70 2.94 -4.66 1.54
N MET A 71 2.76 -5.28 0.37
CA MET A 71 3.44 -4.91 -0.88
C MET A 71 3.41 -3.41 -1.21
N ARG A 72 2.24 -2.75 -1.09
CA ARG A 72 2.12 -1.31 -1.36
C ARG A 72 2.86 -0.46 -0.34
N MET A 73 2.73 -0.79 0.95
CA MET A 73 3.35 -0.05 2.04
C MET A 73 4.87 -0.14 1.96
N LEU A 74 5.40 -1.34 1.74
CA LEU A 74 6.82 -1.58 1.52
C LEU A 74 7.35 -0.78 0.31
N TYR A 75 6.62 -0.77 -0.79
CA TYR A 75 7.00 -0.01 -1.97
C TYR A 75 7.03 1.49 -1.71
N HIS A 76 6.00 2.07 -1.09
CA HIS A 76 5.97 3.50 -0.79
C HIS A 76 7.06 3.90 0.20
N HIS A 77 7.33 3.06 1.21
CA HIS A 77 8.41 3.26 2.17
C HIS A 77 9.78 3.31 1.48
N PHE A 78 10.14 2.28 0.72
CA PHE A 78 11.40 2.24 -0.03
C PHE A 78 11.49 3.35 -1.09
N ARG A 79 10.37 3.71 -1.72
CA ARG A 79 10.33 4.81 -2.68
C ARG A 79 10.60 6.17 -2.02
N SER A 80 10.09 6.38 -0.82
CA SER A 80 10.33 7.61 -0.04
C SER A 80 11.79 7.76 0.40
N GLN A 81 12.51 6.65 0.52
CA GLN A 81 13.95 6.60 0.80
C GLN A 81 14.82 6.72 -0.46
N GLY A 82 14.22 6.86 -1.64
CA GLY A 82 14.93 7.04 -2.91
C GLY A 82 15.25 5.75 -3.66
N PHE A 83 14.82 4.57 -3.21
CA PHE A 83 15.04 3.33 -3.95
C PHE A 83 14.16 3.24 -5.20
N LEU A 84 14.80 3.15 -6.37
CA LEU A 84 14.16 3.05 -7.68
C LEU A 84 14.04 1.59 -8.13
N ILE A 85 13.19 0.82 -7.47
CA ILE A 85 12.94 -0.59 -7.81
C ILE A 85 11.47 -0.85 -8.17
N ALA A 86 11.22 -1.82 -9.04
CA ALA A 86 9.86 -2.28 -9.35
C ALA A 86 9.21 -2.90 -8.10
N ARG A 87 7.94 -2.56 -7.86
CA ARG A 87 7.17 -3.01 -6.70
C ARG A 87 7.21 -4.53 -6.52
N ASP A 88 6.93 -5.27 -7.59
CA ASP A 88 6.81 -6.73 -7.51
C ASP A 88 8.18 -7.38 -7.26
N ARG A 89 9.26 -6.79 -7.80
CA ARG A 89 10.64 -7.23 -7.54
C ARG A 89 11.09 -6.94 -6.11
N LEU A 90 10.73 -5.78 -5.56
CA LEU A 90 11.00 -5.47 -4.16
C LEU A 90 10.27 -6.47 -3.25
N PHE A 91 9.00 -6.71 -3.52
CA PHE A 91 8.19 -7.58 -2.69
C PHE A 91 8.58 -9.06 -2.81
N SER A 92 9.05 -9.52 -3.98
CA SER A 92 9.60 -10.87 -4.12
C SER A 92 10.82 -11.07 -3.23
N MET A 93 11.77 -10.12 -3.23
CA MET A 93 12.95 -10.16 -2.35
C MET A 93 12.56 -10.13 -0.87
N TYR A 94 11.60 -9.28 -0.49
CA TYR A 94 11.10 -9.24 0.89
C TYR A 94 10.45 -10.56 1.31
N ARG A 95 9.66 -11.19 0.43
CA ARG A 95 9.01 -12.48 0.71
C ARG A 95 10.01 -13.62 0.87
N GLU A 96 11.12 -13.57 0.12
CA GLU A 96 12.23 -14.53 0.25
C GLU A 96 12.99 -14.33 1.58
N LEU A 97 13.21 -13.08 2.00
CA LEU A 97 13.92 -12.77 3.24
C LEU A 97 13.08 -13.01 4.51
N ALA A 98 11.78 -12.74 4.44
CA ALA A 98 10.88 -12.75 5.59
C ALA A 98 9.57 -13.53 5.32
N PRO A 99 9.63 -14.82 4.95
CA PRO A 99 8.45 -15.60 4.62
C PRO A 99 7.45 -15.70 5.79
N MET A 100 7.97 -15.77 7.02
CA MET A 100 7.15 -15.84 8.23
C MET A 100 6.37 -14.54 8.48
N ALA A 101 7.00 -13.38 8.31
CA ALA A 101 6.34 -12.08 8.49
C ALA A 101 5.19 -11.90 7.48
N VAL A 102 5.39 -12.35 6.24
CA VAL A 102 4.35 -12.35 5.20
C VAL A 102 3.21 -13.31 5.57
N HIS A 103 3.52 -14.50 6.07
CA HIS A 103 2.52 -15.47 6.47
C HIS A 103 1.69 -14.99 7.68
N GLN A 104 2.34 -14.42 8.69
CA GLN A 104 1.66 -13.84 9.86
C GLN A 104 0.72 -12.72 9.44
N ARG A 105 1.13 -11.81 8.55
CA ARG A 105 0.24 -10.75 8.03
C ARG A 105 -1.01 -11.34 7.38
N TRP A 106 -0.89 -12.45 6.67
CA TRP A 106 -2.04 -13.12 6.04
C TRP A 106 -3.02 -13.68 7.09
N GLN A 107 -2.50 -14.28 8.15
CA GLN A 107 -3.33 -14.73 9.29
C GLN A 107 -3.96 -13.54 10.04
N ASP A 108 -3.22 -12.46 10.22
CA ASP A 108 -3.67 -11.24 10.91
C ASP A 108 -4.80 -10.49 10.18
N LEU A 109 -4.86 -10.63 8.85
CA LEU A 109 -5.98 -10.12 8.05
C LEU A 109 -7.27 -10.91 8.29
N GLN A 110 -7.17 -12.13 8.83
CA GLN A 110 -8.30 -12.98 9.20
C GLN A 110 -8.73 -12.76 10.66
N ARG A 111 -8.49 -11.57 11.23
CA ARG A 111 -9.11 -11.18 12.50
C ARG A 111 -10.62 -11.14 12.31
N HIS A 112 -11.29 -12.20 12.76
CA HIS A 112 -12.72 -12.25 12.87
C HIS A 112 -13.13 -11.24 13.93
N ARG A 113 -13.73 -10.12 13.50
CA ARG A 113 -14.38 -9.21 14.46
C ARG A 113 -15.48 -10.02 15.13
N GLY A 114 -15.32 -10.29 16.43
CA GLY A 114 -16.35 -10.94 17.23
C GLY A 114 -17.66 -10.15 17.15
N ALA A 115 -18.78 -10.85 17.35
CA ALA A 115 -20.07 -10.18 17.45
C ALA A 115 -20.07 -9.23 18.66
N TYR A 116 -20.40 -7.96 18.41
CA TYR A 116 -20.48 -6.94 19.45
C TYR A 116 -21.88 -6.96 20.05
N PHE A 117 -22.06 -7.68 21.16
CA PHE A 117 -23.34 -7.78 21.85
C PHE A 117 -23.44 -6.76 22.97
N THR A 118 -24.51 -5.97 22.94
CA THR A 118 -24.88 -5.02 23.99
C THR A 118 -26.18 -5.48 24.66
N PRO A 119 -26.28 -5.45 25.99
CA PRO A 119 -27.47 -5.88 26.74
C PRO A 119 -28.78 -5.15 26.41
N GLY A 120 -28.72 -3.91 25.90
CA GLY A 120 -29.89 -3.12 25.57
C GLY A 120 -29.56 -1.68 25.17
N PRO A 121 -30.57 -0.86 24.82
CA PRO A 121 -30.37 0.55 24.51
C PRO A 121 -29.74 1.32 25.68
N ASN A 122 -28.94 2.33 25.38
CA ASN A 122 -28.23 3.17 26.34
C ASN A 122 -27.25 2.43 27.27
N PHE A 123 -26.91 1.18 26.98
CA PHE A 123 -25.90 0.44 27.74
C PHE A 123 -24.47 0.87 27.38
N ILE A 124 -24.19 1.03 26.08
CA ILE A 124 -22.90 1.53 25.57
C ILE A 124 -23.15 2.51 24.43
N TRP A 125 -22.48 3.65 24.49
CA TRP A 125 -22.43 4.63 23.40
C TRP A 125 -21.11 4.52 22.66
N SER A 126 -21.17 4.32 21.34
CA SER A 126 -20.00 4.31 20.47
C SER A 126 -19.82 5.71 19.89
N ILE A 127 -18.63 6.29 20.09
CA ILE A 127 -18.30 7.63 19.64
C ILE A 127 -17.20 7.52 18.58
N ASP A 128 -17.41 8.14 17.42
CA ASP A 128 -16.42 8.17 16.34
C ASP A 128 -16.39 9.54 15.64
N GLY A 129 -15.24 9.86 15.06
CA GLY A 129 -14.95 11.15 14.43
C GLY A 129 -14.55 11.02 12.95
N TYR A 130 -15.23 11.77 12.09
CA TYR A 130 -14.88 11.91 10.68
C TYR A 130 -13.97 13.12 10.46
N LEU A 131 -12.67 12.86 10.31
CA LEU A 131 -11.62 13.88 10.21
C LEU A 131 -11.13 14.16 8.78
N LYS A 132 -11.73 13.56 7.75
CA LYS A 132 -11.28 13.77 6.35
C LYS A 132 -11.44 15.22 5.88
N LEU A 133 -12.35 15.97 6.50
CA LEU A 133 -12.61 17.38 6.18
C LEU A 133 -11.85 18.34 7.11
N ALA A 134 -11.01 17.83 8.02
CA ALA A 134 -10.22 18.66 8.91
C ALA A 134 -9.33 19.69 8.18
N PRO A 135 -8.75 19.41 6.99
CA PRO A 135 -8.03 20.43 6.22
C PRO A 135 -8.88 21.65 5.81
N TYR A 136 -10.20 21.51 5.81
CA TYR A 136 -11.16 22.59 5.52
C TYR A 136 -11.80 23.17 6.79
N GLY A 137 -11.30 22.82 7.98
CA GLY A 137 -11.83 23.28 9.27
C GLY A 137 -13.15 22.63 9.68
N ILE A 138 -13.50 21.49 9.09
CA ILE A 138 -14.73 20.75 9.39
C ILE A 138 -14.38 19.39 9.98
N GLU A 139 -14.76 19.19 11.23
CA GLU A 139 -14.59 17.95 11.97
C GLU A 139 -15.99 17.50 12.46
N ILE A 140 -16.38 16.28 12.11
CA ILE A 140 -17.72 15.74 12.41
C ILE A 140 -17.58 14.62 13.43
N TYR A 141 -18.36 14.69 14.52
CA TYR A 141 -18.35 13.71 15.60
C TYR A 141 -19.77 13.27 15.86
N ALA A 142 -19.96 11.99 16.12
CA ALA A 142 -21.26 11.47 16.49
C ALA A 142 -21.11 10.40 17.57
N ALA A 143 -22.09 10.36 18.46
CA ALA A 143 -22.31 9.20 19.30
C ALA A 143 -23.54 8.44 18.82
N ILE A 144 -23.41 7.13 18.75
CA ILE A 144 -24.50 6.21 18.45
C ILE A 144 -24.71 5.25 19.61
N ASP A 145 -25.96 4.91 19.88
CA ASP A 145 -26.27 3.81 20.78
C ASP A 145 -25.83 2.50 20.13
N ALA A 146 -24.99 1.73 20.82
CA ALA A 146 -24.37 0.56 20.22
C ALA A 146 -25.37 -0.62 20.05
N TYR A 147 -26.49 -0.60 20.77
CA TYR A 147 -27.58 -1.56 20.61
C TYR A 147 -28.50 -1.21 19.44
N SER A 148 -29.19 -0.07 19.52
CA SER A 148 -30.23 0.35 18.56
C SER A 148 -29.67 1.01 17.30
N ARG A 149 -28.39 1.44 17.31
CA ARG A 149 -27.78 2.30 16.29
C ARG A 149 -28.44 3.68 16.16
N TYR A 150 -29.25 4.08 17.14
CA TYR A 150 -29.81 5.41 17.23
C TYR A 150 -28.70 6.46 17.38
N ILE A 151 -28.80 7.55 16.63
CA ILE A 151 -27.85 8.66 16.72
C ILE A 151 -28.24 9.51 17.92
N ILE A 152 -27.38 9.55 18.93
CA ILE A 152 -27.63 10.27 20.18
C ILE A 152 -27.34 11.75 19.98
N TRP A 153 -26.21 12.07 19.33
CA TRP A 153 -25.85 13.43 18.95
C TRP A 153 -24.90 13.45 17.77
N ILE A 154 -24.86 14.59 17.09
CA ILE A 154 -23.89 14.93 16.06
C ILE A 154 -23.35 16.33 16.36
N TYR A 155 -22.04 16.48 16.34
CA TYR A 155 -21.33 17.74 16.39
C TYR A 155 -20.59 17.97 15.08
N VAL A 156 -20.63 19.21 14.60
CA VAL A 156 -19.86 19.67 13.45
C VAL A 156 -19.15 20.95 13.88
N GLY A 157 -17.82 20.95 13.85
CA GLY A 157 -17.05 22.10 14.29
C GLY A 157 -15.59 22.06 13.87
N ILE A 158 -14.81 22.99 14.41
CA ILE A 158 -13.42 23.25 13.97
C ILE A 158 -12.40 22.50 14.83
N SER A 159 -12.77 22.17 16.07
CA SER A 159 -11.92 21.43 17.00
C SER A 159 -12.75 20.43 17.78
N SER A 160 -12.31 19.20 17.69
CA SER A 160 -12.92 18.01 18.30
C SER A 160 -11.88 17.01 18.80
N ARG A 161 -10.60 17.37 18.67
CA ARG A 161 -9.44 16.58 19.14
C ARG A 161 -9.28 16.60 20.65
N THR A 162 -10.00 17.46 21.37
CA THR A 162 -9.95 17.57 22.82
C THR A 162 -11.06 16.74 23.46
N ALA A 163 -10.69 15.91 24.45
CA ALA A 163 -11.64 15.16 25.28
C ALA A 163 -12.72 16.06 25.93
N VAL A 164 -12.40 17.34 26.14
CA VAL A 164 -13.32 18.36 26.66
C VAL A 164 -14.55 18.55 25.75
N SER A 165 -14.38 18.52 24.43
CA SER A 165 -15.51 18.63 23.50
C SER A 165 -16.44 17.44 23.72
N VAL A 166 -15.91 16.22 23.60
CA VAL A 166 -16.69 14.99 23.74
C VAL A 166 -17.43 14.94 25.09
N LEU A 167 -16.76 15.33 26.18
CA LEU A 167 -17.38 15.41 27.50
C LEU A 167 -18.53 16.40 27.55
N ARG A 168 -18.36 17.60 26.99
CA ARG A 168 -19.42 18.61 26.94
C ARG A 168 -20.64 18.09 26.19
N GLN A 169 -20.45 17.54 24.99
CA GLN A 169 -21.55 16.98 24.22
C GLN A 169 -22.27 15.83 24.96
N PHE A 170 -21.51 14.99 25.66
CA PHE A 170 -22.07 13.95 26.52
C PHE A 170 -22.96 14.53 27.63
N LEU A 171 -22.48 15.55 28.36
CA LEU A 171 -23.26 16.20 29.41
C LEU A 171 -24.52 16.87 28.86
N ASP A 172 -24.38 17.61 27.75
CA ASP A 172 -25.51 18.27 27.07
C ASP A 172 -26.61 17.24 26.72
N THR A 173 -26.23 16.04 26.26
CA THR A 173 -27.20 14.98 25.95
C THR A 173 -27.92 14.41 27.18
N LEU A 174 -27.24 14.34 28.33
CA LEU A 174 -27.86 13.87 29.57
C LEU A 174 -28.86 14.87 30.13
N GLU A 175 -28.58 16.17 29.99
CA GLU A 175 -29.49 17.24 30.42
C GLU A 175 -30.78 17.27 29.62
N VAL A 176 -30.74 16.97 28.31
CA VAL A 176 -31.92 16.92 27.43
C VAL A 176 -32.81 15.69 27.68
N THR A 177 -32.25 14.63 28.28
CA THR A 177 -32.95 13.34 28.45
C THR A 177 -33.64 13.22 29.83
N GLN A 178 -33.52 14.23 30.70
CA GLN A 178 -34.24 14.33 31.98
C GLN A 178 -35.56 15.08 31.84
#